data_AF-A0A813J6L9-F1
#
_entry.id   AF-A0A813J6L9-F1
#
_cell.length_a   1.000
_cell.length_b   1.000
_cell.length_c   1.000
_cell.angle_alpha   90.00
_cell.angle_beta   90.00
_cell.angle_gamma   90.00
#
_symmetry.space_group_name_H-M   'P 1'
#
loop_
_entity.id
_entity.type
_entity.pdbx_description
1 polymer ?
#
loop_
_entity_poly.entity_id
_entity_poly.type
_entity_poly.pdbx_seq_one_letter_code
_entity_poly.pdbx_strand_id
1 'polypeptide(L)'
;MATIRRACLALAILVSFQHASAASELELHGSGTTNPSKFFWNIMETFKARTKVELLMTYRAVGSGTGQAEFVGQPQTEPGGPKYLALNDFGSGDIPMSQTNFNNLSS
;
A
#
# COMPACT_ATOMS: atom_id res chain seq x y z
N MET A 1 -24.23 29.38 -41.61
CA MET A 1 -22.92 28.70 -41.44
C MET A 1 -22.23 28.98 -40.09
N ALA A 2 -22.42 30.13 -39.43
CA ALA A 2 -21.77 30.43 -38.15
C ALA A 2 -22.25 29.60 -36.95
N THR A 3 -23.50 29.13 -36.95
CA THR A 3 -24.13 28.38 -35.84
C THR A 3 -23.59 26.96 -35.68
N ILE A 4 -23.28 26.28 -36.80
CA ILE A 4 -22.73 24.92 -36.82
C ILE A 4 -21.27 24.93 -36.28
N ARG A 5 -20.48 25.95 -36.63
CA ARG A 5 -19.12 26.14 -36.11
C ARG A 5 -19.06 26.31 -34.59
N ARG A 6 -20.04 27.00 -34.00
CA ARG A 6 -20.13 27.20 -32.55
C ARG A 6 -20.56 25.93 -31.80
N ALA A 7 -21.45 25.13 -32.39
CA ALA A 7 -21.86 23.85 -31.83
C ALA A 7 -20.71 22.82 -31.82
N CYS A 8 -19.90 22.74 -32.89
CA CYS A 8 -18.74 21.86 -32.94
C CYS A 8 -17.62 22.27 -31.97
N LEU A 9 -17.40 23.58 -31.76
CA LEU A 9 -16.41 24.08 -30.81
C LEU A 9 -16.82 23.78 -29.35
N ALA A 10 -18.10 23.93 -29.02
CA ALA A 10 -18.62 23.59 -27.69
C ALA A 10 -18.53 22.07 -27.42
N LEU A 11 -18.80 21.24 -28.43
CA LEU A 11 -18.69 19.77 -28.31
C LEU A 11 -17.23 19.31 -28.14
N ALA A 12 -16.27 19.94 -28.82
CA ALA A 12 -14.85 19.61 -28.69
C ALA A 12 -14.28 19.95 -27.29
N ILE A 13 -14.75 21.04 -26.67
CA ILE A 13 -14.35 21.43 -25.32
C ILE A 13 -14.90 20.44 -24.28
N LEU A 14 -16.15 19.97 -24.44
CA LEU A 14 -16.77 18.97 -23.56
C LEU A 14 -16.11 17.58 -23.65
N VAL A 15 -15.63 17.17 -24.83
CA VAL A 15 -14.94 15.88 -25.03
C VAL A 15 -13.53 15.89 -24.44
N SER A 16 -12.88 17.06 -24.39
CA SER A 16 -11.51 17.21 -23.87
C SER A 16 -11.43 17.10 -22.34
N PHE A 17 -12.55 17.28 -21.62
CA PHE A 17 -12.62 17.14 -20.16
C PHE A 17 -12.73 15.69 -19.67
N GLN A 18 -12.98 14.71 -20.56
CA GLN A 18 -13.17 13.31 -20.16
C GLN A 18 -11.89 12.46 -20.18
N HIS A 19 -10.73 13.03 -20.54
CA HIS A 19 -9.46 12.29 -20.62
C HIS A 19 -8.53 12.44 -19.40
N ALA A 20 -9.05 12.88 -18.25
CA ALA A 20 -8.37 12.63 -16.99
C ALA A 20 -8.48 11.13 -16.66
N SER A 21 -7.66 10.32 -17.33
CA SER A 21 -7.41 8.94 -16.93
C SER A 21 -6.96 8.99 -15.48
N ALA A 22 -7.74 8.42 -14.57
CA ALA A 22 -7.31 8.18 -13.20
C ALA A 22 -5.99 7.41 -13.28
N ALA A 23 -4.87 8.08 -13.01
CA ALA A 23 -3.62 7.38 -12.80
C ALA A 23 -3.86 6.48 -11.59
N SER A 24 -3.79 5.16 -11.78
CA SER A 24 -3.96 4.24 -10.66
C SER A 24 -2.74 4.40 -9.77
N GLU A 25 -2.92 5.14 -8.68
CA GLU A 25 -1.97 5.18 -7.58
C GLU A 25 -1.84 3.75 -7.04
N LEU A 26 -0.61 3.24 -7.03
CA LEU A 26 -0.34 1.90 -6.49
C LEU A 26 0.22 2.05 -5.08
N GLU A 27 -0.57 1.60 -4.12
CA GLU A 27 -0.22 1.61 -2.70
C GLU A 27 0.42 0.28 -2.30
N LEU A 28 1.44 0.34 -1.43
CA LEU A 28 2.09 -0.82 -0.84
C LEU A 28 2.62 -0.49 0.57
N HIS A 29 1.96 -1.02 1.58
CA HIS A 29 2.24 -0.75 2.98
C HIS A 29 2.65 -2.02 3.70
N GLY A 30 3.72 -1.93 4.49
CA GLY A 30 4.15 -3.06 5.29
C GLY A 30 4.85 -2.68 6.58
N SER A 31 5.07 -3.69 7.40
CA SER A 31 5.78 -3.55 8.65
C SER A 31 6.57 -4.81 8.97
N GLY A 32 7.51 -4.71 9.91
CA GLY A 32 8.33 -5.87 10.22
C GLY A 32 9.59 -5.58 11.01
N THR A 33 10.58 -6.45 10.79
CA THR A 33 11.89 -6.36 11.40
C THR A 33 12.49 -4.95 11.34
N THR A 34 13.16 -4.56 12.42
CA THR A 34 13.96 -3.34 12.46
C THR A 34 15.28 -3.52 11.71
N ASN A 35 15.78 -4.75 11.57
CA ASN A 35 16.98 -5.07 10.81
C ASN A 35 16.64 -5.99 9.62
N PRO A 36 16.78 -5.55 8.34
CA PRO A 36 17.45 -4.33 7.86
C PRO A 36 16.47 -3.22 7.37
N SER A 37 15.82 -2.46 8.25
CA SER A 37 14.82 -1.44 7.85
C SER A 37 15.34 -0.40 6.85
N LYS A 38 16.59 0.05 7.00
CA LYS A 38 17.24 0.99 6.07
C LYS A 38 17.33 0.46 4.65
N PHE A 39 17.50 -0.85 4.48
CA PHE A 39 17.53 -1.48 3.17
C PHE A 39 16.15 -1.41 2.50
N PHE A 40 15.08 -1.74 3.24
CA PHE A 40 13.71 -1.62 2.72
C PHE A 40 13.39 -0.19 2.28
N TRP A 41 13.71 0.83 3.09
CA TRP A 41 13.48 2.22 2.72
C TRP A 41 14.24 2.64 1.45
N ASN A 42 15.51 2.25 1.32
CA ASN A 42 16.30 2.54 0.13
C ASN A 42 15.71 1.89 -1.14
N ILE A 43 15.27 0.65 -1.05
CA ILE A 43 14.62 -0.05 -2.17
C ILE A 43 13.29 0.63 -2.54
N MET A 44 12.48 1.02 -1.55
CA MET A 44 11.23 1.75 -1.80
C MET A 44 11.47 3.10 -2.49
N GLU A 45 12.46 3.87 -2.03
CA GLU A 45 12.87 5.11 -2.69
C GLU A 45 13.34 4.86 -4.13
N THR A 46 14.10 3.78 -4.34
CA THR A 46 14.57 3.37 -5.66
C THR A 46 13.41 3.03 -6.59
N PHE A 47 12.38 2.32 -6.10
CA PHE A 47 11.18 2.03 -6.89
C PHE A 47 10.42 3.31 -7.21
N LYS A 48 10.12 4.13 -6.21
CA LYS A 48 9.44 5.43 -6.40
C LYS A 48 10.15 6.32 -7.42
N ALA A 49 11.48 6.33 -7.43
CA ALA A 49 12.27 7.15 -8.35
C ALA A 49 12.35 6.59 -9.78
N ARG A 50 12.14 5.27 -9.97
CA ARG A 50 12.37 4.59 -11.26
C ARG A 50 11.09 4.14 -11.96
N THR A 51 9.96 4.10 -11.27
CA THR A 51 8.68 3.76 -11.89
C THR A 51 8.12 4.93 -12.68
N LYS A 52 7.34 4.59 -13.72
CA LYS A 52 6.58 5.57 -14.51
C LYS A 52 5.17 5.83 -13.94
N VAL A 53 4.80 5.06 -12.92
CA VAL A 53 3.53 5.16 -12.19
C VAL A 53 3.81 5.70 -10.80
N GLU A 54 2.82 6.41 -10.24
CA GLU A 54 2.86 6.92 -8.89
C GLU A 54 2.74 5.77 -7.87
N LEU A 55 3.70 5.70 -6.96
CA LEU A 55 3.82 4.64 -5.95
C LEU A 55 3.77 5.23 -4.54
N LEU A 56 2.78 4.83 -3.75
CA LEU A 56 2.74 5.12 -2.31
C LEU A 56 3.22 3.91 -1.52
N MET A 57 4.48 3.92 -1.12
CA MET A 57 5.07 2.83 -0.34
C MET A 57 5.48 3.28 1.07
N THR A 58 5.17 2.47 2.07
CA THR A 58 5.63 2.68 3.46
C THR A 58 6.13 1.38 4.08
N TYR A 59 7.19 1.48 4.90
CA TYR A 59 7.67 0.38 5.73
C TYR A 59 7.85 0.85 7.17
N ARG A 60 7.15 0.22 8.11
CA ARG A 60 7.30 0.50 9.54
C ARG A 60 8.19 -0.54 10.21
N ALA A 61 9.29 -0.07 10.80
CA ALA A 61 10.22 -0.88 11.55
C ALA A 61 9.71 -1.07 13.00
N VAL A 62 8.90 -2.10 13.24
CA VAL A 62 8.20 -2.36 14.52
C VAL A 62 8.70 -3.60 15.25
N GLY A 63 9.62 -4.35 14.63
CA GLY A 63 10.10 -5.65 15.10
C GLY A 63 9.30 -6.81 14.51
N SER A 64 9.95 -7.96 14.31
CA SER A 64 9.36 -9.08 13.57
C SER A 64 8.13 -9.70 14.24
N GLY A 65 8.12 -9.79 15.57
CA GLY A 65 6.94 -10.28 16.31
C GLY A 65 5.72 -9.38 16.11
N THR A 66 5.91 -8.07 16.29
CA THR A 66 4.86 -7.06 16.05
C THR A 66 4.42 -7.07 14.59
N GLY A 67 5.35 -7.14 13.64
CA GLY A 67 5.03 -7.19 12.21
C GLY A 67 4.21 -8.41 11.80
N GLN A 68 4.52 -9.59 12.36
CA GLN A 68 3.68 -10.78 12.19
C GLN A 68 2.28 -10.58 12.76
N ALA A 69 2.15 -9.99 13.95
CA ALA A 69 0.86 -9.74 14.59
C ALA A 69 0.00 -8.73 13.81
N GLU A 70 0.62 -7.68 13.27
CA GLU A 70 -0.01 -6.70 12.38
C GLU A 70 -0.45 -7.32 11.05
N PHE A 71 0.37 -8.16 10.44
CA PHE A 71 0.05 -8.81 9.16
C PHE A 71 -1.13 -9.79 9.30
N VAL A 72 -1.16 -10.58 10.38
CA VAL A 72 -2.25 -11.54 10.64
C VAL A 72 -3.51 -10.85 11.18
N GLY A 73 -3.39 -9.69 11.82
CA GLY A 73 -4.51 -9.05 12.53
C GLY A 73 -4.85 -9.77 13.83
N GLN A 74 -3.83 -10.07 14.65
CA GLN A 74 -4.03 -10.78 15.91
C GLN A 74 -5.04 -10.07 16.84
N PRO A 75 -6.05 -10.80 17.36
CA PRO A 75 -6.98 -10.25 18.32
C PRO A 75 -6.27 -9.94 19.64
N GLN A 76 -6.83 -8.99 20.38
CA GLN A 76 -6.38 -8.73 21.75
C GLN A 76 -6.65 -9.96 22.61
N THR A 77 -5.59 -10.57 23.14
CA THR A 77 -5.69 -11.79 23.96
C THR A 77 -5.85 -11.51 25.45
N GLU A 78 -5.47 -10.31 25.91
CA GLU A 78 -5.50 -9.92 27.33
C GLU A 78 -6.17 -8.55 27.52
N PRO A 79 -6.85 -8.27 28.66
CA PRO A 79 -7.41 -6.95 28.95
C PRO A 79 -6.34 -5.85 28.92
N GLY A 80 -6.51 -4.86 28.04
CA GLY A 80 -5.55 -3.76 27.84
C GLY A 80 -4.35 -4.09 26.93
N GLY A 81 -4.30 -5.29 26.36
CA GLY A 81 -3.28 -5.67 25.37
C GLY A 81 -3.48 -5.01 24.00
N PRO A 82 -2.48 -5.07 23.11
CA PRO A 82 -2.61 -4.54 21.76
C PRO A 82 -3.63 -5.35 20.95
N LYS A 83 -4.52 -4.65 20.24
CA LYS A 83 -5.36 -5.22 19.20
C LYS A 83 -4.75 -4.88 17.84
N TYR A 84 -4.43 -5.90 17.05
CA TYR A 84 -3.89 -5.71 15.72
C TYR A 84 -4.99 -5.86 14.66
N LEU A 85 -4.88 -5.07 13.59
CA LEU A 85 -5.73 -5.16 12.41
C LEU A 85 -4.85 -5.49 11.21
N ALA A 86 -5.29 -6.42 10.36
CA ALA A 86 -4.60 -6.83 9.14
C ALA A 86 -4.74 -5.75 8.04
N LEU A 87 -4.04 -4.63 8.24
CA LEU A 87 -4.04 -3.48 7.32
C LEU A 87 -2.79 -3.42 6.42
N ASN A 88 -1.83 -4.31 6.64
CA ASN A 88 -0.58 -4.34 5.87
C ASN A 88 -0.74 -5.22 4.63
N ASP A 89 -0.17 -4.79 3.52
CA ASP A 89 -0.04 -5.58 2.29
C ASP A 89 1.07 -6.63 2.41
N PHE A 90 2.12 -6.34 3.18
CA PHE A 90 3.22 -7.27 3.41
C PHE A 90 3.82 -7.17 4.82
N GLY A 91 4.41 -8.28 5.26
CA GLY A 91 5.19 -8.39 6.48
C GLY A 91 6.65 -8.80 6.19
N SER A 92 7.58 -8.34 7.01
CA SER A 92 8.99 -8.76 6.95
C SER A 92 9.49 -9.20 8.33
N GLY A 93 10.25 -10.29 8.39
CA GLY A 93 10.76 -10.82 9.64
C GLY A 93 12.11 -11.51 9.48
N ASP A 94 12.98 -11.30 10.47
CA ASP A 94 14.23 -12.04 10.68
C ASP A 94 14.04 -13.25 11.62
N ILE A 95 12.81 -13.47 12.11
CA ILE A 95 12.39 -14.67 12.80
C ILE A 95 11.30 -15.39 11.97
N PRO A 96 11.26 -16.73 11.99
CA PRO A 96 10.20 -17.49 11.34
C PRO A 96 8.81 -17.10 11.84
N MET A 97 7.79 -17.26 10.98
CA MET A 97 6.40 -17.09 11.39
C MET A 97 6.03 -18.10 12.48
N SER A 98 5.37 -17.64 13.54
CA SER A 98 4.88 -18.55 14.59
C SER A 98 3.83 -19.50 14.03
N GLN A 99 3.78 -20.73 14.55
CA GLN A 99 2.80 -21.73 14.09
C GLN A 99 1.36 -21.23 14.24
N THR A 100 1.06 -20.55 15.35
CA THR A 100 -0.27 -19.96 15.60
C THR A 100 -0.63 -18.92 14.53
N ASN A 101 0.30 -18.03 14.19
CA ASN A 101 0.08 -17.02 13.14
C ASN A 101 -0.09 -17.65 11.77
N PHE A 102 0.71 -18.66 11.45
CA PHE A 102 0.61 -19.37 10.19
C PHE A 102 -0.76 -20.08 10.05
N ASN A 103 -1.22 -20.73 11.12
CA ASN A 103 -2.53 -21.39 11.13
C ASN A 103 -3.67 -20.39 10.90
N ASN A 104 -3.59 -19.20 11.49
CA ASN A 104 -4.61 -18.15 11.32
C ASN A 104 -4.67 -17.57 9.89
N LEU A 105 -3.61 -17.68 9.09
CA LEU A 105 -3.59 -17.24 7.69
C LEU A 105 -4.03 -18.34 6.71
N SER A 106 -4.01 -19.60 7.13
CA SER A 106 -4.22 -20.76 6.27
C SER A 106 -5.59 -21.43 6.46
N SER A 107 -6.40 -20.93 7.40
CA SER A 107 -7.79 -21.32 7.66
C SER A 107 -8.78 -20.45 6.90
#